data_AF-A0A257WYW2-F1
#
_entry.id   AF-A0A257WYW2-F1
#
_cell.length_a   1.000
_cell.length_b   1.000
_cell.length_c   1.000
_cell.angle_alpha   90.00
_cell.angle_beta   90.00
_cell.angle_gamma   90.00
#
_symmetry.space_group_name_H-M   'P 1'
#
loop_
_entity.id
_entity.type
_entity.pdbx_description
1 polymer ?
#
loop_
_entity_poly.entity_id
_entity_poly.type
_entity_poly.pdbx_seq_one_letter_code
_entity_poly.pdbx_strand_id
1 'polypeptide(L)'
;MKFRSFLAFLSLATAAPAADKPAAPATPSPWGDFVEKDFPFFSSVLDAREVGEGFPKDNLTPRGIILNLGNNLWACFDTDLLRIACIWEGEAGKPPVSPEALAPGSYHVAGQKTKDGQDYLPKPIG
;
A
#
# COMPACT_ATOMS: atom_id res chain seq x y z
N MET A 1 32.77 -58.41 2.08
CA MET A 1 32.28 -57.10 2.57
C MET A 1 33.29 -56.03 2.22
N LYS A 2 32.99 -55.13 1.27
CA LYS A 2 33.82 -53.94 0.95
C LYS A 2 32.88 -52.74 0.80
N PHE A 3 33.06 -51.78 1.71
CA PHE A 3 32.45 -50.46 1.73
C PHE A 3 32.75 -49.73 0.41
N ARG A 4 31.74 -49.08 -0.18
CA ARG A 4 31.94 -48.04 -1.19
C ARG A 4 31.09 -46.83 -0.81
N SER A 5 31.78 -45.75 -0.47
CA SER A 5 31.25 -44.44 -0.13
C SER A 5 30.30 -43.91 -1.20
N PHE A 6 29.11 -43.50 -0.81
CA PHE A 6 28.27 -42.62 -1.61
C PHE A 6 28.68 -41.17 -1.31
N LEU A 7 29.21 -40.49 -2.33
CA LEU A 7 29.41 -39.04 -2.31
C LEU A 7 28.05 -38.40 -2.64
N ALA A 8 27.41 -37.77 -1.65
CA ALA A 8 26.20 -36.98 -1.88
C ALA A 8 26.60 -35.55 -2.27
N PHE A 9 26.42 -35.20 -3.54
CA PHE A 9 26.47 -33.81 -4.00
C PHE A 9 25.14 -33.13 -3.67
N LEU A 10 25.16 -32.19 -2.73
CA LEU A 10 24.01 -31.36 -2.38
C LEU A 10 24.00 -30.11 -3.26
N SER A 11 23.17 -30.10 -4.30
CA SER A 11 22.95 -28.95 -5.17
C SER A 11 22.06 -27.92 -4.46
N LEU A 12 22.64 -26.83 -3.95
CA LEU A 12 21.89 -25.69 -3.43
C LEU A 12 21.37 -24.87 -4.61
N ALA A 13 20.09 -25.00 -4.94
CA ALA A 13 19.44 -24.14 -5.93
C ALA A 13 19.13 -22.78 -5.29
N THR A 14 19.89 -21.75 -5.67
CA THR A 14 19.60 -20.36 -5.32
C THR A 14 18.42 -19.87 -6.16
N ALA A 15 17.25 -19.75 -5.54
CA ALA A 15 16.11 -19.06 -6.15
C ALA A 15 16.42 -17.55 -6.19
N ALA A 16 16.62 -17.00 -7.38
CA ALA A 16 16.73 -15.56 -7.57
C ALA A 16 15.35 -14.90 -7.34
N PRO A 17 15.26 -13.75 -6.66
CA PRO A 17 14.00 -13.03 -6.54
C PRO A 17 13.55 -12.56 -7.93
N ALA A 18 12.29 -12.84 -8.27
CA ALA A 18 11.68 -12.31 -9.48
C ALA A 18 11.63 -10.78 -9.38
N ALA A 19 12.25 -10.08 -10.33
CA ALA A 19 12.20 -8.63 -10.39
C ALA A 19 10.75 -8.19 -10.68
N ASP A 20 10.23 -7.26 -9.87
CA ASP A 20 8.92 -6.65 -10.08
C ASP A 20 8.93 -5.92 -11.44
N LYS A 21 8.03 -6.35 -12.33
CA LYS A 21 7.85 -5.74 -13.64
C LYS A 21 7.32 -4.31 -13.43
N PRO A 22 7.89 -3.27 -14.09
CA PRO A 22 7.40 -1.91 -13.96
C PRO A 22 5.90 -1.87 -14.28
N ALA A 23 5.10 -1.30 -13.38
CA ALA A 23 3.68 -1.09 -13.60
C ALA A 23 3.52 -0.25 -14.88
N ALA A 24 2.79 -0.79 -15.86
CA ALA A 24 2.43 -0.04 -17.04
C ALA A 24 1.61 1.20 -16.61
N PRO A 25 1.77 2.35 -17.30
CA PRO A 25 0.95 3.53 -17.02
C PRO A 25 -0.53 3.14 -17.10
N ALA A 26 -1.29 3.47 -16.06
CA ALA A 26 -2.70 3.16 -15.98
C ALA A 26 -3.41 3.77 -17.19
N THR A 27 -4.08 2.92 -17.98
CA THR A 27 -4.96 3.42 -19.03
C THR A 27 -6.17 4.04 -18.32
N PRO A 28 -6.66 5.22 -18.73
CA PRO A 28 -7.85 5.80 -18.11
C PRO A 28 -8.97 4.77 -18.12
N SER A 29 -9.41 4.38 -16.92
CA SER A 29 -10.52 3.46 -16.77
C SER A 29 -11.77 4.12 -17.36
N PRO A 30 -12.67 3.37 -18.03
CA PRO A 30 -13.97 3.91 -18.43
C PRO A 30 -14.87 4.21 -17.23
N TRP A 31 -14.48 3.75 -16.03
CA TRP A 31 -15.00 4.15 -14.73
C TRP A 31 -14.11 5.24 -14.13
N GLY A 32 -14.67 6.21 -13.40
CA GLY A 32 -13.90 7.25 -12.71
C GLY A 32 -12.95 6.68 -11.65
N ASP A 33 -12.16 7.55 -11.01
CA ASP A 33 -11.27 7.14 -9.92
C ASP A 33 -12.05 6.56 -8.73
N PHE A 34 -11.42 5.66 -7.98
CA PHE A 34 -12.02 5.10 -6.76
C PHE A 34 -12.36 6.19 -5.73
N VAL A 35 -11.48 7.19 -5.60
CA VAL A 35 -11.72 8.36 -4.75
C VAL A 35 -12.45 9.40 -5.58
N GLU A 36 -13.74 9.54 -5.34
CA GLU A 36 -14.57 10.53 -6.01
C GLU A 36 -14.17 11.96 -5.62
N LYS A 37 -14.09 12.86 -6.60
CA LYS A 37 -13.59 14.23 -6.47
C LYS A 37 -14.22 15.03 -5.31
N ASP A 38 -15.52 14.86 -5.09
CA ASP A 38 -16.31 15.66 -4.14
C ASP A 38 -16.81 14.83 -2.94
N PHE A 39 -16.37 13.58 -2.82
CA PHE A 39 -16.79 12.73 -1.72
C PHE A 39 -15.93 13.00 -0.48
N PRO A 40 -16.54 13.24 0.69
CA PRO A 40 -15.86 13.86 1.83
C PRO A 40 -14.86 12.94 2.53
N PHE A 41 -14.97 11.63 2.33
CA PHE A 41 -14.09 10.65 2.97
C PHE A 41 -14.09 9.31 2.25
N PHE A 42 -13.10 8.46 2.49
CA PHE A 42 -13.15 7.06 2.06
C PHE A 42 -12.47 6.16 3.09
N SER A 43 -12.86 4.88 3.10
CA SER A 43 -12.24 3.90 3.99
C SER A 43 -10.96 3.34 3.37
N SER A 44 -9.89 3.24 4.15
CA SER A 44 -8.64 2.63 3.71
C SER A 44 -7.82 2.11 4.89
N VAL A 45 -6.90 1.19 4.62
CA VAL A 45 -5.71 1.03 5.45
C VAL A 45 -4.83 2.27 5.26
N LEU A 46 -4.16 2.75 6.30
CA LEU A 46 -3.09 3.73 6.19
C LEU A 46 -1.86 3.25 6.95
N ASP A 47 -0.75 3.10 6.23
CA ASP A 47 0.56 2.87 6.79
C ASP A 47 1.31 4.21 6.92
N ALA A 48 1.44 4.68 8.16
CA ALA A 48 2.12 5.92 8.51
C ALA A 48 3.38 5.65 9.35
N ARG A 49 3.96 4.44 9.28
CA ARG A 49 5.16 4.06 10.06
C ARG A 49 6.43 4.80 9.61
N GLU A 50 6.45 5.28 8.37
CA GLU A 50 7.62 5.89 7.71
C GLU A 50 7.45 7.39 7.39
N VAL A 51 6.53 8.09 8.07
CA VAL A 51 6.21 9.52 7.75
C VAL A 51 7.18 10.55 8.34
N GLY A 52 8.23 10.11 9.04
CA GLY A 52 9.31 10.99 9.52
C GLY A 52 9.67 10.84 11.00
N GLU A 53 10.53 11.75 11.47
CA GLU A 53 10.91 11.84 12.88
C GLU A 53 9.77 12.41 13.74
N GLY A 54 9.67 11.94 14.99
CA GLY A 54 8.61 12.37 15.93
C GLY A 54 7.29 11.61 15.81
N PHE A 55 7.07 10.84 14.75
CA PHE A 55 5.89 9.98 14.60
C PHE A 55 6.10 8.57 15.21
N PRO A 56 5.03 7.92 15.72
CA PRO A 56 5.12 6.56 16.23
C PRO A 56 5.58 5.57 15.16
N LYS A 57 6.50 4.66 15.50
CA LYS A 57 7.07 3.67 14.55
C LYS A 57 6.12 2.51 14.22
N ASP A 58 5.08 2.36 15.04
CA ASP A 58 4.00 1.39 14.91
C ASP A 58 2.69 2.05 14.45
N ASN A 59 2.76 3.22 13.81
CA ASN A 59 1.61 3.96 13.32
C ASN A 59 0.98 3.31 12.06
N LEU A 60 0.27 2.21 12.27
CA LEU A 60 -0.49 1.50 11.26
C LEU A 60 -1.97 1.51 11.62
N THR A 61 -2.82 1.93 10.69
CA THR A 61 -4.26 2.00 10.86
C THR A 61 -4.96 1.04 9.88
N PRO A 62 -5.39 -0.15 10.32
CA PRO A 62 -6.01 -1.14 9.44
C PRO A 62 -7.40 -0.75 8.92
N ARG A 63 -8.14 0.06 9.70
CA ARG A 63 -9.49 0.54 9.36
C ARG A 63 -9.57 2.05 9.57
N GLY A 64 -8.94 2.77 8.66
CA GLY A 64 -8.93 4.23 8.67
C GLY A 64 -10.10 4.80 7.88
N ILE A 65 -10.57 5.96 8.33
CA ILE A 65 -11.40 6.86 7.53
C ILE A 65 -10.50 8.00 7.09
N ILE A 66 -10.22 8.07 5.79
CA ILE A 66 -9.46 9.16 5.18
C ILE A 66 -10.43 10.30 4.89
N LEU A 67 -10.21 11.46 5.51
CA LEU A 67 -11.05 12.64 5.45
C LEU A 67 -10.42 13.69 4.52
N ASN A 68 -11.21 14.25 3.61
CA ASN A 68 -10.86 15.44 2.85
C ASN A 68 -11.16 16.68 3.71
N LEU A 69 -10.11 17.39 4.15
CA LEU A 69 -10.26 18.60 4.97
C LEU A 69 -10.35 19.88 4.13
N GLY A 70 -10.31 19.76 2.80
CA GLY A 70 -10.21 20.89 1.88
C GLY A 70 -8.78 21.45 1.81
N ASN A 71 -8.56 22.38 0.88
CA ASN A 71 -7.26 23.06 0.69
C ASN A 71 -6.07 22.09 0.59
N ASN A 72 -6.25 20.97 -0.09
CA ASN A 72 -5.21 19.94 -0.27
C ASN A 72 -4.73 19.32 1.07
N LEU A 73 -5.54 19.37 2.13
CA LEU A 73 -5.24 18.80 3.43
C LEU A 73 -6.09 17.55 3.70
N TRP A 74 -5.47 16.53 4.28
CA TRP A 74 -6.07 15.23 4.52
C TRP A 74 -5.79 14.75 5.94
N ALA A 75 -6.68 13.92 6.48
CA ALA A 75 -6.47 13.27 7.76
C ALA A 75 -6.95 11.83 7.74
N CYS A 76 -6.33 10.98 8.56
CA CYS A 76 -6.80 9.62 8.81
C CYS A 76 -7.31 9.53 10.24
N PHE A 77 -8.60 9.25 10.39
CA PHE A 77 -9.19 8.87 11.68
C PHE A 77 -9.13 7.36 11.84
N ASP A 78 -8.45 6.91 12.88
CA ASP A 78 -8.36 5.51 13.27
C ASP A 78 -9.58 5.13 14.10
N THR A 79 -10.46 4.29 13.55
CA THR A 79 -11.71 3.93 14.22
C THR A 79 -11.50 2.96 15.38
N ASP A 80 -10.36 2.27 15.44
CA ASP A 80 -10.07 1.29 16.48
C ASP A 80 -9.45 1.94 17.71
N LEU A 81 -8.53 2.89 17.47
CA LEU A 81 -7.84 3.64 18.54
C LEU A 81 -8.50 4.99 18.86
N LEU A 82 -9.54 5.38 18.12
CA LEU A 82 -10.28 6.64 18.28
C LEU A 82 -9.37 7.88 18.28
N ARG A 83 -8.43 7.94 17.35
CA ARG A 83 -7.42 9.01 17.24
C ARG A 83 -7.25 9.47 15.81
N ILE A 84 -6.68 10.66 15.63
CA ILE A 84 -6.10 11.05 14.34
C ILE A 84 -4.75 10.36 14.21
N ALA A 85 -4.62 9.45 13.25
CA ALA A 85 -3.38 8.70 13.00
C ALA A 85 -2.34 9.54 12.26
N CYS A 86 -2.79 10.37 11.32
CA CYS A 86 -1.94 11.25 10.51
C CYS A 86 -2.77 12.40 9.94
N ILE A 87 -2.15 13.57 9.79
CA ILE A 87 -2.64 14.70 9.00
C ILE A 87 -1.51 15.06 8.04
N TRP A 88 -1.82 15.25 6.76
CA TRP A 88 -0.81 15.59 5.76
C TRP A 88 -1.39 16.51 4.69
N GLU A 89 -0.52 17.30 4.08
CA GLU A 89 -0.82 18.03 2.85
C GLU A 89 -0.61 17.07 1.67
N GLY A 90 -1.54 17.05 0.71
CA GLY A 90 -1.42 16.21 -0.48
C GLY A 90 -0.44 16.79 -1.50
N GLU A 91 -0.08 16.00 -2.51
CA GLU A 91 0.59 16.55 -3.69
C GLU A 91 -0.44 16.94 -4.77
N ALA A 92 -0.32 18.15 -5.33
CA ALA A 92 -1.28 18.65 -6.31
C ALA A 92 -1.41 17.71 -7.53
N GLY A 93 -2.64 17.30 -7.83
CA GLY A 93 -2.93 16.40 -8.95
C GLY A 93 -2.63 14.92 -8.70
N LYS A 94 -2.24 14.54 -7.47
CA LYS A 94 -2.09 13.14 -7.06
C LYS A 94 -3.20 12.73 -6.09
N PRO A 95 -3.53 11.43 -6.00
CA PRO A 95 -4.40 10.93 -4.95
C PRO A 95 -3.76 11.14 -3.56
N PRO A 96 -4.57 11.24 -2.49
CA PRO A 96 -4.04 11.49 -1.15
C PRO A 96 -3.32 10.31 -0.52
N VAL A 97 -3.57 9.11 -1.03
CA VAL A 97 -3.02 7.85 -0.55
C VAL A 97 -2.64 6.98 -1.76
N SER A 98 -1.56 6.24 -1.65
CA SER A 98 -1.10 5.32 -2.71
C SER A 98 -2.08 4.14 -2.93
N PRO A 99 -2.14 3.55 -4.15
CA PRO A 99 -3.25 2.70 -4.57
C PRO A 99 -3.07 1.20 -4.24
N GLU A 100 -2.24 0.83 -3.27
CA GLU A 100 -1.93 -0.58 -2.95
C GLU A 100 -3.14 -1.34 -2.38
N ALA A 101 -4.17 -0.64 -1.90
CA ALA A 101 -5.41 -1.27 -1.47
C ALA A 101 -6.17 -1.90 -2.65
N LEU A 102 -6.89 -2.98 -2.37
CA LEU A 102 -7.60 -3.77 -3.40
C LEU A 102 -8.53 -2.93 -4.27
N ALA A 103 -9.36 -2.09 -3.65
CA ALA A 103 -10.34 -1.30 -4.40
C ALA A 103 -9.67 -0.23 -5.28
N PRO A 104 -8.84 0.69 -4.76
CA PRO A 104 -8.06 1.60 -5.61
C PRO A 104 -7.25 0.89 -6.69
N GLY A 105 -6.53 -0.19 -6.36
CA GLY A 105 -5.71 -0.93 -7.32
C GLY A 105 -6.54 -1.55 -8.46
N SER A 106 -7.70 -2.13 -8.14
CA SER A 106 -8.56 -2.79 -9.13
C SER A 106 -9.23 -1.83 -10.12
N TYR A 107 -9.46 -0.56 -9.72
CA TYR A 107 -9.99 0.47 -10.60
C TYR A 107 -8.98 0.89 -11.68
N HIS A 108 -7.69 0.85 -11.36
CA HIS A 108 -6.62 1.19 -12.31
C HIS A 108 -6.14 -0.02 -13.11
N VAL A 109 -6.09 -1.21 -12.50
CA VAL A 109 -5.62 -2.45 -13.13
C VAL A 109 -6.56 -3.61 -12.79
N ALA A 110 -7.50 -3.88 -13.69
CA ALA A 110 -8.46 -4.97 -13.52
C ALA A 110 -7.77 -6.34 -13.43
N GLY A 111 -8.24 -7.18 -12.50
CA GLY A 111 -7.73 -8.55 -12.31
C GLY A 111 -6.42 -8.66 -11.56
N GLN A 112 -5.78 -7.55 -11.21
CA GLN A 112 -4.58 -7.53 -10.37
C GLN A 112 -4.94 -7.90 -8.93
N LYS A 113 -4.21 -8.87 -8.36
CA LYS A 113 -4.33 -9.20 -6.93
C LYS A 113 -3.46 -8.26 -6.11
N THR A 114 -4.00 -7.80 -4.98
CA THR A 114 -3.21 -7.11 -3.95
C THR A 114 -2.19 -8.09 -3.38
N LYS A 115 -0.98 -7.60 -3.08
CA LYS A 115 0.06 -8.39 -2.40
C LYS A 115 -0.40 -8.68 -0.96
N ASP A 116 -0.14 -9.90 -0.50
CA ASP A 116 -0.48 -10.30 0.86
C ASP A 116 0.45 -9.65 1.90
N GLY A 117 0.03 -9.65 3.16
CA GLY A 117 0.84 -9.17 4.28
C GLY A 117 0.72 -7.66 4.53
N GLN A 118 1.76 -7.09 5.14
CA GLN A 118 1.79 -5.68 5.57
C GLN A 118 2.95 -4.88 4.96
N ASP A 119 3.62 -5.44 3.95
CA ASP A 119 4.79 -4.84 3.32
C ASP A 119 4.40 -3.83 2.23
N TYR A 120 3.20 -3.99 1.65
CA TYR A 120 2.68 -3.18 0.55
C TYR A 120 1.30 -2.65 0.92
N LEU A 121 1.28 -1.65 1.80
CA LEU A 121 0.06 -1.01 2.28
C LEU A 121 -0.03 0.44 1.76
N PRO A 122 -1.24 0.99 1.65
CA PRO A 122 -1.45 2.38 1.26
C PRO A 122 -0.73 3.35 2.21
N LYS A 123 0.04 4.29 1.65
CA LYS A 123 0.82 5.31 2.36
C LYS A 123 0.29 6.71 2.01
N PRO A 124 0.41 7.71 2.90
CA PRO A 124 0.07 9.08 2.55
C PRO A 124 1.00 9.58 1.43
N ILE A 125 0.45 10.38 0.51
CA ILE A 125 1.20 11.04 -0.57
C ILE A 125 1.18 12.55 -0.28
N GLY A 126 2.36 13.14 -0.05
CA GLY A 126 2.54 14.52 0.36
C GLY A 126 3.98 14.87 0.70
#